data_AF-A0A0F6HEE7-F1
#
_entry.id   AF-A0A0F6HEE7-F1
#
_cell.length_a   1.000
_cell.length_b   1.000
_cell.length_c   1.000
_cell.angle_alpha   90.00
_cell.angle_beta   90.00
_cell.angle_gamma   90.00
#
_symmetry.space_group_name_H-M   'P 1'
#
loop_
_entity.id
_entity.type
_entity.pdbx_description
1 polymer ?
#
loop_
_entity_poly.entity_id
_entity_poly.type
_entity_poly.pdbx_seq_one_letter_code
_entity_poly.pdbx_strand_id
1 'polypeptide(L)'
;MQTETYFTQLLAQTQTIVSDPLLRDNWYEDQEKEEAIIYNKVMKYFRPNAHFVWKTDLYGRNYKFYKDGRVEFLVDRDFREVFPDVSELDVHISEAKVMAERGEPYSAIRLLKGVGLCYRFQFGKLVPEGYKTATEELSRLIKHMAHKKMDVDSLTDPYGCVKKNILKIESDQFRFSLETTNNWKHFFPELQTPEGGTEGDHVWKVRRFYQSIGDDELAENKTQTSAKTKKIENKSEEEWEKIYRSQAEKFLNYRPDRILFTIGLSYHPVAAIYTSKNYFQLWDLKRGINPRTIRETNFRRKKEDDSYTTRFEIFHRDGRKVPMIILEKYYLRENRGLLFSVSGPEAQTDQIRQIWLQLNQKLIVE
;
A
#
# COMPACT_ATOMS: atom_id res chain seq x y z
N MET A 1 -3.97 -49.05 -63.20
CA MET A 1 -3.15 -50.01 -62.44
C MET A 1 -2.13 -49.21 -61.66
N GLN A 2 -2.46 -48.92 -60.40
CA GLN A 2 -1.64 -48.12 -59.49
C GLN A 2 -0.68 -49.07 -58.76
N THR A 3 0.62 -48.81 -58.85
CA THR A 3 1.63 -49.46 -58.02
C THR A 3 2.03 -48.48 -56.94
N GLU A 4 1.39 -48.63 -55.78
CA GLU A 4 1.74 -47.89 -54.56
C GLU A 4 3.06 -48.42 -53.99
N THR A 5 4.00 -47.48 -53.86
CA THR A 5 5.25 -47.59 -53.13
C THR A 5 4.96 -47.72 -51.64
N TYR A 6 5.14 -48.91 -51.08
CA TYR A 6 5.04 -49.14 -49.64
C TYR A 6 6.28 -48.61 -48.91
N PHE A 7 6.05 -47.63 -48.04
CA PHE A 7 6.90 -47.21 -46.95
C PHE A 7 7.30 -48.43 -46.09
N THR A 8 8.58 -48.80 -46.10
CA THR A 8 9.17 -49.68 -45.09
C THR A 8 9.30 -48.90 -43.79
N GLN A 9 8.37 -49.14 -42.86
CA GLN A 9 8.53 -48.78 -41.45
C GLN A 9 9.76 -49.52 -40.90
N LEU A 10 10.77 -48.76 -40.48
CA LEU A 10 11.81 -49.19 -39.56
C LEU A 10 11.16 -49.57 -38.22
N LEU A 11 10.66 -50.80 -38.13
CA LEU A 11 10.40 -51.47 -36.87
C LEU A 11 11.77 -51.78 -36.25
N ALA A 12 12.10 -51.04 -35.20
CA ALA A 12 13.13 -51.44 -34.26
C ALA A 12 12.80 -52.88 -33.81
N GLN A 13 13.58 -53.84 -34.30
CA GLN A 13 13.57 -55.19 -33.78
C GLN A 13 14.06 -55.10 -32.34
N THR A 14 13.14 -55.05 -31.38
CA THR A 14 13.43 -55.60 -30.05
C THR A 14 13.75 -57.07 -30.29
N GLN A 15 15.04 -57.38 -30.35
CA GLN A 15 15.50 -58.75 -30.18
C GLN A 15 14.95 -59.21 -28.83
N THR A 16 13.86 -59.98 -28.87
CA THR A 16 13.47 -60.83 -27.76
C THR A 16 14.56 -61.88 -27.67
N ILE A 17 15.62 -61.57 -26.94
CA ILE A 17 16.57 -62.56 -26.44
C ILE A 17 15.70 -63.48 -25.58
N VAL A 18 15.34 -64.65 -26.14
CA VAL A 18 14.67 -65.70 -25.38
C VAL A 18 15.72 -66.21 -24.41
N SER A 19 15.78 -65.58 -23.24
CA SER A 19 16.61 -66.02 -22.13
C SER A 19 16.11 -67.40 -21.70
N ASP A 20 17.00 -68.40 -21.76
CA ASP A 20 16.73 -69.77 -21.36
C ASP A 20 16.10 -69.80 -19.95
N PRO A 21 14.88 -70.35 -19.77
CA PRO A 21 14.19 -70.35 -18.48
C PRO A 21 14.92 -71.14 -17.39
N LEU A 22 15.94 -71.94 -17.72
CA LEU A 22 16.82 -72.64 -16.78
C LEU A 22 18.02 -71.79 -16.29
N LEU A 23 18.28 -70.64 -16.92
CA LEU A 23 19.31 -69.67 -16.51
C LEU A 23 18.75 -68.55 -15.62
N ARG A 24 17.43 -68.50 -15.41
CA ARG A 24 16.79 -67.64 -14.41
C ARG A 24 16.78 -68.35 -13.06
N ASP A 25 17.90 -68.28 -12.36
CA ASP A 25 17.97 -68.68 -10.95
C ASP A 25 17.15 -67.72 -10.06
N ASN A 26 16.76 -68.19 -8.87
CA ASN A 26 15.94 -67.45 -7.89
C ASN A 26 16.51 -66.06 -7.49
N TRP A 27 17.79 -65.76 -7.76
CA TRP A 27 18.41 -64.46 -7.49
C TRP A 27 17.97 -63.35 -8.46
N TYR A 28 17.38 -63.70 -9.62
CA TYR A 28 16.93 -62.73 -10.63
C TYR A 28 15.72 -61.91 -10.16
N GLU A 29 14.79 -62.54 -9.43
CA GLU A 29 13.66 -61.82 -8.80
C GLU A 29 14.13 -60.85 -7.72
N ASP A 30 15.19 -61.20 -7.00
CA ASP A 30 15.77 -60.33 -5.98
C ASP A 30 16.48 -59.15 -6.63
N GLN A 31 17.16 -59.35 -7.77
CA GLN A 31 17.72 -58.24 -8.55
C GLN A 31 16.67 -57.34 -9.19
N GLU A 32 15.57 -57.88 -9.74
CA GLU A 32 14.48 -57.03 -10.26
C GLU A 32 13.84 -56.18 -9.15
N LYS A 33 13.73 -56.73 -7.93
CA LYS A 33 13.25 -55.97 -6.75
C LYS A 33 14.25 -54.89 -6.34
N GLU A 34 15.54 -55.20 -6.30
CA GLU A 34 16.59 -54.22 -5.98
C GLU A 34 16.68 -53.12 -7.04
N GLU A 35 16.64 -53.47 -8.33
CA GLU A 35 16.60 -52.53 -9.44
C GLU A 35 15.34 -51.67 -9.39
N ALA A 36 14.16 -52.23 -9.07
CA ALA A 36 12.94 -51.45 -8.88
C ALA A 36 13.07 -50.49 -7.69
N ILE A 37 13.71 -50.90 -6.58
CA ILE A 37 13.96 -50.03 -5.43
C ILE A 37 14.94 -48.90 -5.78
N ILE A 38 16.01 -49.22 -6.51
CA ILE A 38 17.02 -48.26 -6.97
C ILE A 38 16.40 -47.30 -7.98
N TYR A 39 15.66 -47.80 -8.97
CA TYR A 39 14.92 -47.02 -9.95
C TYR A 39 13.92 -46.08 -9.28
N ASN A 40 13.16 -46.57 -8.29
CA ASN A 40 12.24 -45.73 -7.53
C ASN A 40 12.95 -44.68 -6.66
N LYS A 41 14.10 -45.01 -6.07
CA LYS A 41 14.94 -44.03 -5.36
C LYS A 41 15.46 -42.95 -6.32
N VAL A 42 16.00 -43.35 -7.47
CA VAL A 42 16.52 -42.48 -8.52
C VAL A 42 15.41 -41.58 -9.06
N MET A 43 14.25 -42.15 -9.43
CA MET A 43 13.09 -41.39 -9.90
C MET A 43 12.53 -40.44 -8.82
N LYS A 44 12.67 -40.76 -7.53
CA LYS A 44 12.32 -39.84 -6.43
C LYS A 44 13.23 -38.60 -6.38
N TYR A 45 14.52 -38.74 -6.73
CA TYR A 45 15.44 -37.59 -6.86
C TYR A 45 15.20 -36.79 -8.15
N PHE A 46 14.70 -37.42 -9.21
CA PHE A 46 14.50 -36.78 -10.51
C PHE A 46 13.09 -36.22 -10.78
N ARG A 47 12.10 -36.36 -9.88
CA ARG A 47 10.81 -35.64 -10.02
C ARG A 47 11.01 -34.14 -9.77
N PRO A 48 11.00 -33.27 -10.79
CA PRO A 48 11.08 -31.83 -10.58
C PRO A 48 9.66 -31.32 -10.36
N ASN A 49 9.06 -31.68 -9.22
CA ASN A 49 7.79 -31.10 -8.79
C ASN A 49 8.07 -29.95 -7.84
N ALA A 50 8.66 -28.88 -8.37
CA ALA A 50 8.37 -27.58 -7.77
C ALA A 50 6.87 -27.34 -7.99
N HIS A 51 6.07 -27.68 -6.97
CA HIS A 51 4.62 -27.46 -6.94
C HIS A 51 4.27 -25.96 -7.02
N PHE A 52 5.28 -25.09 -6.95
CA PHE A 52 5.19 -23.65 -6.96
C PHE A 52 6.31 -23.01 -7.80
N VAL A 53 6.04 -21.81 -8.29
CA VAL A 53 6.97 -20.92 -8.97
C VAL A 53 7.12 -19.66 -8.13
N TRP A 54 8.35 -19.19 -7.96
CA TRP A 54 8.64 -17.90 -7.34
C TRP A 54 8.30 -16.78 -8.32
N LYS A 55 7.51 -15.82 -7.86
CA LYS A 55 7.18 -14.61 -8.59
C LYS A 55 7.42 -13.38 -7.71
N THR A 56 7.53 -12.25 -8.37
CA THR A 56 7.72 -10.93 -7.78
C THR A 56 6.57 -10.03 -8.18
N ASP A 57 5.99 -9.36 -7.20
CA ASP A 57 4.97 -8.31 -7.36
C ASP A 57 5.59 -7.06 -8.03
N LEU A 58 4.76 -6.17 -8.57
CA LEU A 58 5.11 -4.82 -9.04
C LEU A 58 6.00 -4.04 -8.06
N TYR A 59 5.82 -4.26 -6.76
CA TYR A 59 6.62 -3.62 -5.71
C TYR A 59 7.93 -4.35 -5.36
N GLY A 60 8.29 -5.39 -6.11
CA GLY A 60 9.52 -6.17 -5.91
C GLY A 60 9.46 -7.17 -4.75
N ARG A 61 8.25 -7.53 -4.30
CA ARG A 61 8.00 -8.42 -3.16
C ARG A 61 7.80 -9.85 -3.63
N ASN A 62 8.32 -10.83 -2.89
CA ASN A 62 8.32 -12.23 -3.31
C ASN A 62 7.04 -12.97 -2.88
N TYR A 63 6.48 -13.78 -3.76
CA TYR A 63 5.40 -14.70 -3.43
C TYR A 63 5.55 -16.04 -4.18
N LYS A 64 4.93 -17.09 -3.61
CA LYS A 64 4.87 -18.42 -4.21
C LYS A 64 3.54 -18.56 -4.96
N PHE A 65 3.64 -18.94 -6.23
CA PHE A 65 2.49 -19.25 -7.08
C PHE A 65 2.40 -20.76 -7.31
N TYR A 66 1.38 -21.41 -6.76
CA TYR A 66 1.18 -22.84 -6.92
C TYR A 66 0.49 -23.18 -8.24
N LYS A 67 0.75 -24.38 -8.78
CA LYS A 67 0.08 -24.84 -10.02
C LYS A 67 -1.45 -24.91 -9.90
N ASP A 68 -1.96 -25.09 -8.68
CA ASP A 68 -3.40 -25.12 -8.37
C ASP A 68 -4.03 -23.71 -8.31
N GLY A 69 -3.28 -22.66 -8.66
CA GLY A 69 -3.75 -21.27 -8.62
C GLY A 69 -3.69 -20.61 -7.23
N ARG A 70 -3.26 -21.34 -6.20
CA ARG A 70 -3.06 -20.78 -4.86
C ARG A 70 -1.86 -19.83 -4.84
N VAL A 71 -2.01 -18.73 -4.12
CA VAL A 71 -0.95 -17.73 -3.91
C VAL A 71 -0.61 -17.71 -2.43
N GLU A 72 0.68 -17.77 -2.12
CA GLU A 72 1.18 -17.65 -0.75
C GLU A 72 2.22 -16.54 -0.70
N PHE A 73 1.87 -15.47 0.00
CA PHE A 73 2.75 -14.33 0.21
C PHE A 73 3.79 -14.61 1.29
N LEU A 74 4.99 -14.09 1.11
CA LEU A 74 6.06 -14.22 2.09
C LEU A 74 6.45 -12.83 2.58
N VAL A 75 6.18 -12.56 3.86
CA VAL A 75 6.61 -11.33 4.49
C VAL A 75 8.09 -11.47 4.85
N ASP A 76 8.93 -10.79 4.07
CA ASP A 76 10.38 -10.68 4.27
C ASP A 76 10.72 -9.66 5.39
N ARG A 77 11.99 -9.57 5.80
CA ARG A 77 12.44 -8.60 6.83
C ARG A 77 12.30 -7.14 6.40
N ASP A 78 12.39 -6.88 5.10
CA ASP A 78 12.28 -5.54 4.50
C ASP A 78 10.85 -5.23 4.04
N PHE A 79 9.85 -5.86 4.67
CA PHE A 79 8.46 -5.66 4.33
C PHE A 79 8.05 -4.18 4.46
N ARG A 80 7.33 -3.70 3.44
CA ARG A 80 6.70 -2.38 3.41
C ARG A 80 5.23 -2.58 3.07
N GLU A 81 4.36 -1.98 3.87
CA GLU A 81 2.92 -1.95 3.59
C GLU A 81 2.66 -1.04 2.39
N VAL A 82 1.76 -1.47 1.50
CA VAL A 82 1.42 -0.77 0.25
C VAL A 82 -0.09 -0.81 0.05
N PHE A 83 -0.64 0.18 -0.67
CA PHE A 83 -2.02 0.11 -1.12
C PHE A 83 -2.20 -1.04 -2.14
N PRO A 84 -3.30 -1.78 -2.06
CA PRO A 84 -3.56 -2.86 -3.01
C PRO A 84 -3.73 -2.32 -4.43
N ASP A 85 -3.15 -3.02 -5.40
CA ASP A 85 -3.37 -2.76 -6.83
C ASP A 85 -4.42 -3.73 -7.40
N VAL A 86 -5.22 -3.23 -8.34
CA VAL A 86 -6.26 -4.00 -9.03
C VAL A 86 -5.68 -5.17 -9.83
N SER A 87 -4.42 -5.10 -10.24
CA SER A 87 -3.77 -6.14 -11.04
C SER A 87 -3.39 -7.39 -10.22
N GLU A 88 -3.17 -7.27 -8.91
CA GLU A 88 -2.63 -8.33 -8.04
C GLU A 88 -3.51 -8.62 -6.80
N LEU A 89 -4.84 -8.60 -6.97
CA LEU A 89 -5.77 -8.74 -5.83
C LEU A 89 -5.62 -10.05 -5.06
N ASP A 90 -5.36 -11.17 -5.74
CA ASP A 90 -5.18 -12.48 -5.08
C ASP A 90 -3.89 -12.50 -4.22
N VAL A 91 -2.85 -11.80 -4.66
CA VAL A 91 -1.60 -11.63 -3.88
C VAL A 91 -1.90 -10.85 -2.62
N HIS A 92 -2.61 -9.71 -2.72
CA HIS A 92 -2.96 -8.88 -1.56
C HIS A 92 -3.91 -9.58 -0.56
N ILE A 93 -4.81 -10.46 -1.03
CA ILE A 93 -5.63 -11.29 -0.13
C ILE A 93 -4.73 -12.26 0.65
N SER A 94 -3.76 -12.90 -0.02
CA SER A 94 -2.83 -13.80 0.64
C SER A 94 -1.89 -13.07 1.61
N GLU A 95 -1.45 -11.87 1.26
CA GLU A 95 -0.67 -10.96 2.11
C GLU A 95 -1.41 -10.64 3.41
N ALA A 96 -2.70 -10.27 3.32
CA ALA A 96 -3.51 -9.98 4.50
C ALA A 96 -3.67 -11.19 5.43
N LYS A 97 -3.80 -12.40 4.87
CA LYS A 97 -3.89 -13.64 5.67
C LYS A 97 -2.59 -13.89 6.45
N VAL A 98 -1.45 -13.77 5.78
CA VAL A 98 -0.13 -13.97 6.39
C VAL A 98 0.16 -12.91 7.45
N MET A 99 -0.24 -11.65 7.23
CA MET A 99 -0.14 -10.58 8.25
C MET A 99 -0.97 -10.90 9.49
N ALA A 100 -2.21 -11.36 9.30
CA ALA A 100 -3.08 -11.73 10.41
C ALA A 100 -2.49 -12.87 11.24
N GLU A 101 -1.91 -13.88 10.59
CA GLU A 101 -1.23 -15.00 11.26
C GLU A 101 0.04 -14.58 12.02
N ARG A 102 0.74 -13.55 11.55
CA ARG A 102 1.95 -12.99 12.18
C ARG A 102 1.67 -12.00 13.31
N GLY A 103 0.41 -11.73 13.61
CA GLY A 103 0.01 -10.83 14.71
C GLY A 103 -0.06 -9.35 14.32
N GLU A 104 -0.18 -9.02 13.03
CA GLU A 104 -0.41 -7.66 12.52
C GLU A 104 -1.86 -7.49 12.00
N PRO A 105 -2.88 -7.52 12.89
CA PRO A 105 -4.28 -7.52 12.45
C PRO A 105 -4.72 -6.18 11.83
N TYR A 106 -4.12 -5.05 12.22
CA TYR A 106 -4.52 -3.73 11.71
C TYR A 106 -4.13 -3.53 10.25
N SER A 107 -2.91 -3.87 9.87
CA SER A 107 -2.46 -3.83 8.47
C SER A 107 -3.26 -4.81 7.61
N ALA A 108 -3.53 -6.02 8.12
CA ALA A 108 -4.41 -6.98 7.43
C ALA A 108 -5.82 -6.42 7.18
N ILE A 109 -6.46 -5.81 8.19
CA ILE A 109 -7.80 -5.21 8.05
C ILE A 109 -7.76 -4.04 7.04
N ARG A 110 -6.73 -3.19 7.09
CA ARG A 110 -6.58 -2.06 6.16
C ARG A 110 -6.42 -2.55 4.72
N LEU A 111 -5.58 -3.56 4.51
CA LEU A 111 -5.37 -4.17 3.20
C LEU A 111 -6.66 -4.80 2.66
N LEU A 112 -7.41 -5.55 3.47
CA LEU A 112 -8.69 -6.14 3.08
C LEU A 112 -9.76 -5.10 2.75
N LYS A 113 -9.84 -3.99 3.51
CA LYS A 113 -10.70 -2.84 3.16
C LYS A 113 -10.31 -2.26 1.79
N GLY A 114 -9.02 -2.08 1.55
CA GLY A 114 -8.49 -1.61 0.26
C GLY A 114 -8.79 -2.58 -0.90
N VAL A 115 -8.66 -3.89 -0.69
CA VAL A 115 -9.02 -4.91 -1.69
C VAL A 115 -10.51 -4.84 -2.01
N GLY A 116 -11.37 -4.68 -1.00
CA GLY A 116 -12.80 -4.45 -1.19
C GLY A 116 -13.09 -3.20 -2.02
N LEU A 117 -12.34 -2.11 -1.79
CA LEU A 117 -12.41 -0.90 -2.62
C LEU A 117 -11.98 -1.17 -4.06
N CYS A 118 -10.91 -1.94 -4.28
CA CYS A 118 -10.43 -2.28 -5.62
C CYS A 118 -11.44 -3.09 -6.43
N TYR A 119 -12.09 -4.07 -5.81
CA TYR A 119 -13.17 -4.81 -6.46
C TYR A 119 -14.34 -3.90 -6.83
N ARG A 120 -14.78 -3.00 -5.93
CA ARG A 120 -15.82 -2.00 -6.23
C ARG A 120 -15.37 -1.05 -7.36
N PHE A 121 -14.09 -0.68 -7.40
CA PHE A 121 -13.56 0.24 -8.41
C PHE A 121 -13.35 -0.41 -9.78
N GLN A 122 -13.11 -1.72 -9.83
CA GLN A 122 -12.94 -2.47 -11.07
C GLN A 122 -14.26 -2.98 -11.64
N PHE A 123 -15.12 -3.54 -10.79
CA PHE A 123 -16.31 -4.30 -11.20
C PHE A 123 -17.64 -3.61 -10.83
N GLY A 124 -17.59 -2.51 -10.08
CA GLY A 124 -18.78 -1.76 -9.68
C GLY A 124 -19.68 -2.58 -8.75
N LYS A 125 -20.87 -2.93 -9.25
CA LYS A 125 -21.88 -3.70 -8.49
C LYS A 125 -21.70 -5.21 -8.59
N LEU A 126 -20.86 -5.70 -9.49
CA LEU A 126 -20.60 -7.14 -9.62
C LEU A 126 -19.73 -7.60 -8.46
N VAL A 127 -20.05 -8.78 -7.91
CA VAL A 127 -19.37 -9.36 -6.75
C VAL A 127 -18.65 -10.65 -7.16
N PRO A 128 -17.37 -10.57 -7.56
CA PRO A 128 -16.56 -11.75 -7.84
C PRO A 128 -16.36 -12.64 -6.60
N GLU A 129 -15.96 -13.89 -6.81
CA GLU A 129 -15.65 -14.83 -5.73
C GLU A 129 -14.55 -14.31 -4.80
N GLY A 130 -13.50 -13.71 -5.37
CA GLY A 130 -12.41 -13.08 -4.61
C GLY A 130 -12.85 -11.91 -3.71
N TYR A 131 -13.96 -11.23 -4.04
CA TYR A 131 -14.53 -10.23 -3.13
C TYR A 131 -15.19 -10.90 -1.93
N LYS A 132 -15.93 -11.99 -2.14
CA LYS A 132 -16.59 -12.71 -1.04
C LYS A 132 -15.57 -13.22 -0.04
N THR A 133 -14.50 -13.87 -0.51
CA THR A 133 -13.43 -14.37 0.35
C THR A 133 -12.77 -13.23 1.14
N ALA A 134 -12.46 -12.10 0.51
CA ALA A 134 -11.90 -10.93 1.19
C ALA A 134 -12.86 -10.38 2.27
N THR A 135 -14.16 -10.29 1.97
CA THR A 135 -15.16 -9.79 2.94
C THR A 135 -15.42 -10.74 4.10
N GLU A 136 -15.37 -12.05 3.88
CA GLU A 136 -15.50 -13.07 4.92
C GLU A 136 -14.31 -13.00 5.88
N GLU A 137 -13.09 -12.89 5.34
CA GLU A 137 -11.86 -12.73 6.13
C GLU A 137 -11.86 -11.41 6.90
N LEU A 138 -12.26 -10.31 6.27
CA LEU A 138 -12.42 -9.01 6.92
C LEU A 138 -13.41 -9.10 8.08
N SER A 139 -14.56 -9.74 7.86
CA SER A 139 -15.60 -9.92 8.89
C SER A 139 -15.10 -10.77 10.04
N ARG A 140 -14.31 -11.82 9.77
CA ARG A 140 -13.66 -12.67 10.79
C ARG A 140 -12.71 -11.84 11.65
N LEU A 141 -11.85 -11.03 11.04
CA LEU A 141 -10.88 -10.18 11.75
C LEU A 141 -11.55 -9.06 12.55
N ILE A 142 -12.56 -8.39 11.98
CA ILE A 142 -13.32 -7.34 12.70
C ILE A 142 -14.02 -7.92 13.93
N LYS A 143 -14.62 -9.11 13.83
CA LYS A 143 -15.24 -9.79 14.97
C LYS A 143 -14.21 -10.13 16.05
N HIS A 144 -13.05 -10.64 15.66
CA HIS A 144 -11.95 -10.91 16.59
C HIS A 144 -11.47 -9.63 17.30
N MET A 145 -11.39 -8.52 16.57
CA MET A 145 -10.93 -7.22 17.08
C MET A 145 -12.06 -6.33 17.63
N ALA A 146 -13.26 -6.87 17.86
CA ALA A 146 -14.42 -6.09 18.30
C ALA A 146 -14.19 -5.32 19.62
N HIS A 147 -13.36 -5.89 20.50
CA HIS A 147 -12.96 -5.29 21.77
C HIS A 147 -12.06 -4.03 21.61
N LYS A 148 -11.42 -3.85 20.44
CA LYS A 148 -10.55 -2.71 20.10
C LYS A 148 -11.09 -1.93 18.89
N LYS A 149 -12.41 -1.78 18.79
CA LYS A 149 -13.05 -1.12 17.65
C LYS A 149 -12.51 0.28 17.37
N MET A 150 -12.25 1.08 18.42
CA MET A 150 -11.69 2.43 18.26
C MET A 150 -10.30 2.41 17.63
N ASP A 151 -9.43 1.47 18.01
CA ASP A 151 -8.09 1.34 17.44
C ASP A 151 -8.15 0.85 16.00
N VAL A 152 -9.04 -0.11 15.70
CA VAL A 152 -9.28 -0.59 14.34
C VAL A 152 -9.71 0.57 13.46
N ASP A 153 -10.73 1.33 13.87
CA ASP A 153 -11.21 2.49 13.11
C ASP A 153 -10.11 3.55 12.99
N SER A 154 -9.35 3.78 14.05
CA SER A 154 -8.27 4.77 14.08
C SER A 154 -7.13 4.41 13.16
N LEU A 155 -6.73 3.14 13.05
CA LEU A 155 -5.57 2.73 12.25
C LEU A 155 -5.94 2.36 10.82
N THR A 156 -7.15 1.90 10.55
CA THR A 156 -7.50 1.32 9.24
C THR A 156 -8.16 2.30 8.28
N ASP A 157 -8.65 3.43 8.79
CA ASP A 157 -9.26 4.47 7.95
C ASP A 157 -8.31 5.67 7.79
N PRO A 158 -8.33 6.33 6.61
CA PRO A 158 -8.94 5.92 5.35
C PRO A 158 -8.15 4.78 4.70
N TYR A 159 -8.81 4.05 3.80
CA TYR A 159 -8.21 2.97 3.02
C TYR A 159 -8.17 3.37 1.54
N GLY A 160 -7.28 2.73 0.77
CA GLY A 160 -7.03 3.11 -0.62
C GLY A 160 -6.87 1.92 -1.56
N CYS A 161 -6.97 2.21 -2.85
CA CYS A 161 -6.78 1.27 -3.94
C CYS A 161 -6.06 1.96 -5.11
N VAL A 162 -5.13 1.24 -5.75
CA VAL A 162 -4.43 1.70 -6.96
C VAL A 162 -5.02 1.02 -8.20
N LYS A 163 -5.20 1.79 -9.28
CA LYS A 163 -5.54 1.28 -10.61
C LYS A 163 -4.89 2.15 -11.66
N LYS A 164 -4.03 1.58 -12.51
CA LYS A 164 -3.41 2.27 -13.66
C LYS A 164 -2.88 3.67 -13.29
N ASN A 165 -2.10 3.75 -12.19
CA ASN A 165 -1.52 4.99 -11.65
C ASN A 165 -2.47 6.00 -11.00
N ILE A 166 -3.74 5.62 -10.79
CA ILE A 166 -4.72 6.40 -10.01
C ILE A 166 -4.85 5.75 -8.63
N LEU A 167 -4.61 6.53 -7.58
CA LEU A 167 -4.86 6.16 -6.19
C LEU A 167 -6.23 6.70 -5.78
N LYS A 168 -7.17 5.80 -5.49
CA LYS A 168 -8.47 6.13 -4.91
C LYS A 168 -8.42 5.92 -3.41
N ILE A 169 -8.81 6.93 -2.63
CA ILE A 169 -8.86 6.91 -1.17
C ILE A 169 -10.32 7.10 -0.75
N GLU A 170 -10.80 6.27 0.17
CA GLU A 170 -12.18 6.31 0.65
C GLU A 170 -12.23 6.16 2.17
N SER A 171 -13.24 6.79 2.78
CA SER A 171 -13.61 6.54 4.16
C SER A 171 -15.12 6.45 4.29
N ASP A 172 -15.60 5.27 4.70
CA ASP A 172 -17.03 5.05 4.95
C ASP A 172 -17.54 5.88 6.14
N GLN A 173 -16.72 6.00 7.19
CA GLN A 173 -17.09 6.71 8.42
C GLN A 173 -17.30 8.21 8.17
N PHE A 174 -16.37 8.82 7.43
CA PHE A 174 -16.37 10.26 7.15
C PHE A 174 -17.02 10.61 5.80
N ARG A 175 -17.50 9.61 5.05
CA ARG A 175 -18.18 9.73 3.75
C ARG A 175 -17.47 10.67 2.78
N PHE A 176 -16.21 10.36 2.50
CA PHE A 176 -15.48 11.03 1.43
C PHE A 176 -14.81 10.02 0.51
N SER A 177 -14.67 10.42 -0.75
CA SER A 177 -13.91 9.71 -1.77
C SER A 177 -13.02 10.70 -2.51
N LEU A 178 -11.78 10.31 -2.75
CA LEU A 178 -10.78 11.12 -3.43
C LEU A 178 -10.04 10.27 -4.46
N GLU A 179 -9.84 10.83 -5.65
CA GLU A 179 -8.93 10.27 -6.65
C GLU A 179 -7.69 11.17 -6.78
N THR A 180 -6.50 10.58 -6.70
CA THR A 180 -5.21 11.25 -6.86
C THR A 180 -4.26 10.39 -7.70
N THR A 181 -3.09 10.91 -8.06
CA THR A 181 -2.03 10.15 -8.75
C THR A 181 -1.34 9.18 -7.77
N ASN A 182 -0.73 8.10 -8.25
CA ASN A 182 -0.03 7.13 -7.38
C ASN A 182 1.40 7.58 -6.98
N ASN A 183 1.79 8.82 -7.27
CA ASN A 183 3.15 9.32 -7.00
C ASN A 183 3.37 9.68 -5.51
N TRP A 184 2.35 9.52 -4.67
CA TRP A 184 2.43 9.85 -3.25
C TRP A 184 3.07 8.72 -2.45
N LYS A 185 4.08 9.05 -1.66
CA LYS A 185 4.56 8.18 -0.59
C LYS A 185 3.64 8.37 0.63
N HIS A 186 3.18 7.27 1.21
CA HIS A 186 2.30 7.27 2.40
C HIS A 186 2.92 6.41 3.49
N PHE A 187 2.90 6.93 4.73
CA PHE A 187 3.23 6.15 5.90
C PHE A 187 1.96 5.70 6.58
N PHE A 188 1.84 4.40 6.67
CA PHE A 188 0.74 3.73 7.32
C PHE A 188 0.84 3.92 8.84
N PRO A 189 -0.27 4.24 9.52
CA PRO A 189 -0.26 4.48 10.95
C PRO A 189 -0.05 3.17 11.72
N GLU A 190 0.80 3.24 12.74
CA GLU A 190 1.11 2.14 13.66
C GLU A 190 0.61 2.47 15.07
N LEU A 191 0.56 1.48 15.97
CA LEU A 191 0.12 1.69 17.36
C LEU A 191 1.01 2.68 18.12
N GLN A 192 2.31 2.74 17.78
CA GLN A 192 3.27 3.64 18.40
C GLN A 192 3.09 5.09 17.90
N THR A 193 2.55 5.26 16.69
CA THR A 193 2.40 6.54 15.99
C THR A 193 1.03 6.65 15.30
N PRO A 194 -0.09 6.63 16.04
CA PRO A 194 -1.43 6.49 15.45
C PRO A 194 -1.88 7.68 14.58
N GLU A 195 -1.11 8.78 14.55
CA GLU A 195 -1.47 10.08 13.94
C GLU A 195 -2.91 10.50 14.25
N GLY A 196 -3.41 10.15 15.42
CA GLY A 196 -4.81 10.33 15.82
C GLY A 196 -4.99 10.09 17.31
N GLY A 197 -6.13 10.51 17.83
CA GLY A 197 -6.42 10.40 19.25
C GLY A 197 -7.86 10.79 19.60
N THR A 198 -8.21 10.50 20.84
CA THR A 198 -9.46 10.94 21.46
C THR A 198 -9.11 11.99 22.50
N GLU A 199 -9.66 13.20 22.39
CA GLU A 199 -9.43 14.27 23.35
C GLU A 199 -10.77 14.84 23.80
N GLY A 200 -11.11 14.63 25.08
CA GLY A 200 -12.45 14.93 25.60
C GLY A 200 -13.52 14.25 24.74
N ASP A 201 -14.43 15.06 24.21
CA ASP A 201 -15.60 14.59 23.45
C ASP A 201 -15.38 14.54 21.94
N HIS A 202 -14.15 14.57 21.43
CA HIS A 202 -13.92 14.45 19.98
C HIS A 202 -12.79 13.49 19.62
N VAL A 203 -13.01 12.75 18.54
CA VAL A 203 -12.03 11.85 17.93
C VAL A 203 -11.42 12.56 16.73
N TRP A 204 -10.11 12.52 16.57
CA TRP A 204 -9.43 13.10 15.42
C TRP A 204 -8.36 12.15 14.87
N LYS A 205 -8.13 12.23 13.57
CA LYS A 205 -7.16 11.42 12.82
C LYS A 205 -6.52 12.29 11.75
N VAL A 206 -5.25 12.06 11.46
CA VAL A 206 -4.50 12.73 10.40
C VAL A 206 -3.83 11.68 9.54
N ARG A 207 -3.84 11.91 8.23
CA ARG A 207 -3.07 11.14 7.26
C ARG A 207 -2.30 12.05 6.35
N ARG A 208 -1.08 11.62 6.06
CA ARG A 208 -0.10 12.41 5.34
C ARG A 208 0.45 11.63 4.17
N PHE A 209 0.46 12.30 3.03
CA PHE A 209 0.96 11.83 1.76
C PHE A 209 1.99 12.85 1.30
N TYR A 210 3.18 12.42 0.91
CA TYR A 210 4.23 13.34 0.50
C TYR A 210 4.83 12.96 -0.84
N GLN A 211 5.28 13.99 -1.55
CA GLN A 211 6.07 13.90 -2.77
C GLN A 211 7.38 14.66 -2.51
N SER A 212 8.52 14.05 -2.79
CA SER A 212 9.80 14.76 -2.70
C SER A 212 9.97 15.68 -3.90
N ILE A 213 10.43 16.90 -3.66
CA ILE A 213 10.75 17.86 -4.73
C ILE A 213 12.05 17.38 -5.39
N GLY A 214 11.99 17.05 -6.69
CA GLY A 214 13.13 16.53 -7.47
C GLY A 214 13.03 15.07 -7.91
N ASP A 215 12.05 14.29 -7.41
CA ASP A 215 11.85 12.89 -7.84
C ASP A 215 11.41 12.81 -9.33
N ASP A 216 10.73 13.84 -9.85
CA ASP A 216 10.23 13.88 -11.24
C ASP A 216 11.36 14.23 -12.25
N GLU A 217 12.29 15.12 -11.92
CA GLU A 217 13.45 15.44 -12.78
C GLU A 217 14.45 14.28 -12.88
N LEU A 218 14.50 13.41 -11.86
CA LEU A 218 15.32 12.20 -11.85
C LEU A 218 14.63 11.01 -12.53
N ALA A 219 13.30 11.04 -12.73
CA ALA A 219 12.58 9.97 -13.43
C ALA A 219 12.82 10.01 -14.94
N GLU A 220 12.92 11.20 -15.54
CA GLU A 220 13.22 11.36 -16.97
C GLU A 220 14.70 11.13 -17.30
N ASN A 221 15.61 11.42 -16.35
CA ASN A 221 17.06 11.23 -16.52
C ASN A 221 17.57 9.81 -16.17
N LYS A 222 16.67 8.88 -15.81
CA LYS A 222 17.01 7.50 -15.39
C LYS A 222 17.57 6.59 -16.49
N THR A 223 17.65 7.05 -17.74
CA THR A 223 18.25 6.23 -18.81
C THR A 223 19.77 6.23 -18.80
N GLN A 224 20.47 7.23 -18.26
CA GLN A 224 21.94 7.25 -18.30
C GLN A 224 22.55 8.07 -17.16
N THR A 225 22.93 7.43 -16.04
CA THR A 225 24.27 7.55 -15.42
C THR A 225 24.36 6.90 -14.02
N SER A 226 25.25 5.91 -13.94
CA SER A 226 26.26 5.68 -12.90
C SER A 226 25.85 5.47 -11.42
N ALA A 227 25.92 4.19 -11.02
CA ALA A 227 25.68 3.61 -9.70
C ALA A 227 26.55 4.09 -8.51
N LYS A 228 27.32 5.18 -8.65
CA LYS A 228 28.22 5.68 -7.59
C LYS A 228 27.61 6.80 -6.75
N THR A 229 26.74 7.64 -7.33
CA THR A 229 26.00 8.70 -6.62
C THR A 229 24.81 8.13 -5.82
N LYS A 230 24.21 7.03 -6.29
CA LYS A 230 23.12 6.29 -5.63
C LYS A 230 23.43 5.83 -4.19
N LYS A 231 24.70 5.63 -3.83
CA LYS A 231 25.06 5.03 -2.53
C LYS A 231 25.12 6.03 -1.37
N ILE A 232 25.26 7.32 -1.66
CA ILE A 232 25.40 8.39 -0.65
C ILE A 232 24.04 9.03 -0.35
N GLU A 233 23.21 9.26 -1.37
CA GLU A 233 21.86 9.81 -1.20
C GLU A 233 20.90 8.81 -0.55
N ASN A 234 20.92 7.53 -0.98
CA ASN A 234 20.06 6.48 -0.42
C ASN A 234 20.28 6.25 1.08
N LYS A 235 21.51 6.42 1.60
CA LYS A 235 21.78 6.28 3.04
C LYS A 235 21.09 7.38 3.85
N SER A 236 21.06 8.60 3.33
CA SER A 236 20.34 9.69 3.97
C SER A 236 18.83 9.46 3.88
N GLU A 237 18.30 9.06 2.73
CA GLU A 237 16.87 8.74 2.56
C GLU A 237 16.40 7.62 3.50
N GLU A 238 17.17 6.55 3.65
CA GLU A 238 16.86 5.43 4.56
C GLU A 238 16.90 5.82 6.05
N GLU A 239 17.87 6.65 6.46
CA GLU A 239 17.92 7.20 7.82
C GLU A 239 16.75 8.16 8.08
N TRP A 240 16.33 8.94 7.08
CA TRP A 240 15.18 9.83 7.18
C TRP A 240 13.83 9.10 7.12
N GLU A 241 13.71 8.03 6.33
CA GLU A 241 12.56 7.13 6.39
C GLU A 241 12.43 6.54 7.80
N LYS A 242 13.55 6.20 8.46
CA LYS A 242 13.56 5.75 9.87
C LYS A 242 13.19 6.87 10.85
N ILE A 243 13.66 8.10 10.63
CA ILE A 243 13.32 9.25 11.48
C ILE A 243 11.85 9.66 11.31
N TYR A 244 11.29 9.58 10.10
CA TYR A 244 9.87 9.83 9.84
C TYR A 244 8.97 8.71 10.42
N ARG A 245 9.42 7.45 10.37
CA ARG A 245 8.75 6.32 11.06
C ARG A 245 8.75 6.50 12.59
N SER A 246 9.84 7.01 13.16
CA SER A 246 9.99 7.18 14.62
C SER A 246 9.37 8.46 15.16
N GLN A 247 9.19 9.49 14.33
CA GLN A 247 8.56 10.75 14.68
C GLN A 247 7.70 11.20 13.49
N ALA A 248 6.39 10.93 13.56
CA ALA A 248 5.40 11.62 12.75
C ALA A 248 5.51 13.12 13.07
N GLU A 249 6.35 13.82 12.33
CA GLU A 249 6.68 15.21 12.56
C GLU A 249 5.37 15.98 12.72
N LYS A 250 5.17 16.69 13.84
CA LYS A 250 4.07 17.65 13.94
C LYS A 250 4.21 18.63 12.78
N PHE A 251 3.12 19.22 12.32
CA PHE A 251 3.08 20.15 11.17
C PHE A 251 4.19 21.22 11.18
N LEU A 252 4.67 21.61 12.36
CA LEU A 252 5.77 22.56 12.57
C LEU A 252 7.18 22.02 12.27
N ASN A 253 7.38 20.70 12.21
CA ASN A 253 8.68 20.08 11.91
C ASN A 253 8.86 19.78 10.41
N TYR A 254 7.95 20.28 9.57
CA TYR A 254 7.93 20.05 8.13
C TYR A 254 9.26 20.33 7.42
N ARG A 255 9.72 19.39 6.59
CA ARG A 255 10.86 19.61 5.70
C ARG A 255 10.47 20.42 4.47
N PRO A 256 11.20 21.50 4.15
CA PRO A 256 10.90 22.31 2.98
C PRO A 256 11.07 21.56 1.64
N ASP A 257 11.79 20.45 1.57
CA ASP A 257 12.11 19.81 0.28
C ASP A 257 11.00 18.89 -0.26
N ARG A 258 9.76 19.05 0.21
CA ARG A 258 8.65 18.16 -0.12
C ARG A 258 7.38 18.95 -0.43
N ILE A 259 6.41 18.29 -1.06
CA ILE A 259 5.02 18.69 -1.10
C ILE A 259 4.26 17.69 -0.24
N LEU A 260 3.39 18.17 0.63
CA LEU A 260 2.61 17.35 1.55
C LEU A 260 1.13 17.57 1.34
N PHE A 261 0.46 16.47 1.09
CA PHE A 261 -0.98 16.37 1.08
C PHE A 261 -1.45 15.75 2.40
N THR A 262 -2.35 16.43 3.10
CA THR A 262 -2.87 16.03 4.42
C THR A 262 -4.38 15.91 4.40
N ILE A 263 -4.88 14.80 4.93
CA ILE A 263 -6.29 14.53 5.22
C ILE A 263 -6.47 14.50 6.73
N GLY A 264 -7.22 15.45 7.29
CA GLY A 264 -7.63 15.44 8.68
C GLY A 264 -9.08 15.01 8.81
N LEU A 265 -9.38 14.10 9.73
CA LEU A 265 -10.72 13.60 10.00
C LEU A 265 -11.07 13.87 11.46
N SER A 266 -12.26 14.38 11.74
CA SER A 266 -12.72 14.54 13.12
C SER A 266 -14.19 14.17 13.30
N TYR A 267 -14.49 13.52 14.43
CA TYR A 267 -15.85 13.14 14.81
C TYR A 267 -16.21 13.79 16.15
N HIS A 268 -17.37 14.44 16.20
CA HIS A 268 -17.87 15.26 17.30
C HIS A 268 -19.21 14.71 17.81
N PRO A 269 -19.22 13.69 18.70
CA PRO A 269 -20.44 13.07 19.23
C PRO A 269 -21.39 14.02 19.97
N VAL A 270 -20.88 15.02 20.68
CA VAL A 270 -21.67 16.03 21.41
C VAL A 270 -21.85 17.26 20.51
N ALA A 271 -23.02 17.93 20.61
CA ALA A 271 -23.39 19.10 19.82
C ALA A 271 -22.18 20.00 19.54
N ALA A 272 -21.75 20.04 18.27
CA ALA A 272 -20.46 20.58 17.90
C ALA A 272 -20.35 22.06 18.29
N ILE A 273 -19.45 22.38 19.22
CA ILE A 273 -18.99 23.76 19.50
C ILE A 273 -18.45 24.39 18.21
N TYR A 274 -18.01 23.54 17.28
CA TYR A 274 -17.56 23.94 15.97
C TYR A 274 -18.73 24.09 14.98
N THR A 275 -18.69 25.19 14.27
CA THR A 275 -19.46 25.56 13.09
C THR A 275 -18.52 25.55 11.88
N SER A 276 -19.08 25.58 10.67
CA SER A 276 -18.29 25.68 9.44
C SER A 276 -17.35 26.91 9.41
N LYS A 277 -17.64 27.95 10.20
CA LYS A 277 -16.83 29.17 10.28
C LYS A 277 -15.60 29.05 11.16
N ASN A 278 -15.65 28.27 12.24
CA ASN A 278 -14.56 28.17 13.23
C ASN A 278 -13.90 26.78 13.27
N TYR A 279 -14.34 25.83 12.45
CA TYR A 279 -13.77 24.48 12.41
C TYR A 279 -12.25 24.45 12.14
N PHE A 280 -11.71 25.45 11.44
CA PHE A 280 -10.26 25.58 11.24
C PHE A 280 -9.47 25.68 12.57
N GLN A 281 -10.08 26.21 13.63
CA GLN A 281 -9.43 26.40 14.94
C GLN A 281 -9.08 25.06 15.61
N LEU A 282 -9.91 24.03 15.39
CA LEU A 282 -9.60 22.67 15.85
C LEU A 282 -8.27 22.21 15.26
N TRP A 283 -8.11 22.36 13.94
CA TRP A 283 -6.92 21.92 13.24
C TRP A 283 -5.71 22.77 13.54
N ASP A 284 -5.89 24.06 13.79
CA ASP A 284 -4.83 24.93 14.29
C ASP A 284 -4.28 24.41 15.63
N LEU A 285 -5.18 24.06 16.57
CA LEU A 285 -4.79 23.49 17.86
C LEU A 285 -4.06 22.14 17.68
N LYS A 286 -4.56 21.23 16.83
CA LYS A 286 -3.91 19.93 16.58
C LYS A 286 -2.54 20.06 15.91
N ARG A 287 -2.34 21.11 15.11
CA ARG A 287 -1.05 21.43 14.49
C ARG A 287 -0.10 22.19 15.43
N GLY A 288 -0.56 22.59 16.62
CA GLY A 288 0.22 23.36 17.59
C GLY A 288 0.33 24.83 17.24
N ILE A 289 -0.59 25.36 16.44
CA ILE A 289 -0.63 26.77 16.04
C ILE A 289 -1.23 27.59 17.19
N ASN A 290 -0.34 28.13 18.01
CA ASN A 290 -0.63 29.01 19.14
C ASN A 290 -0.26 30.47 18.80
N PRO A 291 -0.76 31.48 19.55
CA PRO A 291 -0.41 32.89 19.33
C PRO A 291 1.09 33.18 19.27
N ARG A 292 1.90 32.40 20.02
CA ARG A 292 3.36 32.45 19.95
C ARG A 292 3.89 32.00 18.59
N THR A 293 3.50 30.81 18.13
CA THR A 293 3.93 30.26 16.84
C THR A 293 3.49 31.14 15.67
N ILE A 294 2.32 31.77 15.76
CA ILE A 294 1.82 32.70 14.73
C ILE A 294 2.78 33.89 14.57
N ARG A 295 3.27 34.45 15.69
CA ARG A 295 4.23 35.56 15.68
C ARG A 295 5.62 35.11 15.20
N GLU A 296 6.08 33.94 15.64
CA GLU A 296 7.41 33.41 15.29
C GLU A 296 7.52 33.03 13.81
N THR A 297 6.45 32.52 13.21
CA THR A 297 6.43 32.01 11.83
C THR A 297 5.79 32.97 10.83
N ASN A 298 5.42 34.19 11.24
CA ASN A 298 4.68 35.14 10.39
C ASN A 298 3.42 34.52 9.75
N PHE A 299 2.70 33.68 10.50
CA PHE A 299 1.56 32.93 9.98
C PHE A 299 0.42 33.86 9.56
N ARG A 300 0.05 33.83 8.28
CA ARG A 300 -1.00 34.66 7.68
C ARG A 300 -1.96 33.79 6.89
N ARG A 301 -3.21 33.70 7.35
CA ARG A 301 -4.30 33.03 6.64
C ARG A 301 -5.18 34.05 5.93
N LYS A 302 -5.45 33.81 4.65
CA LYS A 302 -6.39 34.56 3.83
C LYS A 302 -7.50 33.62 3.35
N LYS A 303 -8.75 34.03 3.47
CA LYS A 303 -9.89 33.29 2.93
C LYS A 303 -10.04 33.60 1.44
N GLU A 304 -10.14 32.57 0.61
CA GLU A 304 -10.36 32.64 -0.84
C GLU A 304 -11.56 31.74 -1.17
N ASP A 305 -12.73 32.37 -1.32
CA ASP A 305 -14.04 31.74 -1.49
C ASP A 305 -14.34 30.66 -0.44
N ASP A 306 -14.31 29.39 -0.84
CA ASP A 306 -14.54 28.20 0.01
C ASP A 306 -13.25 27.56 0.55
N SER A 307 -12.11 28.20 0.34
CA SER A 307 -10.78 27.72 0.73
C SER A 307 -10.01 28.77 1.51
N TYR A 308 -8.89 28.36 2.10
CA TYR A 308 -7.96 29.22 2.81
C TYR A 308 -6.58 29.05 2.23
N THR A 309 -5.93 30.17 1.94
CA THR A 309 -4.53 30.25 1.56
C THR A 309 -3.75 30.78 2.75
N THR A 310 -2.88 29.95 3.29
CA THR A 310 -2.07 30.25 4.47
C THR A 310 -0.60 30.36 4.05
N ARG A 311 0.08 31.42 4.47
CA ARG A 311 1.53 31.62 4.28
C ARG A 311 2.24 31.72 5.62
N PHE A 312 3.42 31.14 5.73
CA PHE A 312 4.24 31.16 6.94
C PHE A 312 5.71 30.88 6.59
N GLU A 313 6.61 31.17 7.52
CA GLU A 313 8.05 30.92 7.39
C GLU A 313 8.46 29.76 8.29
N ILE A 314 9.24 28.82 7.75
CA ILE A 314 9.91 27.76 8.52
C ILE A 314 11.41 28.03 8.52
N PHE A 315 12.08 27.73 9.63
CA PHE A 315 13.53 27.77 9.72
C PHE A 315 14.11 26.39 9.39
N HIS A 316 14.93 26.31 8.35
CA HIS A 316 15.74 25.14 8.06
C HIS A 316 16.77 24.90 9.17
N ARG A 317 17.30 23.68 9.28
CA ARG A 317 18.35 23.35 10.27
C ARG A 317 19.60 24.23 10.11
N ASP A 318 19.85 24.72 8.90
CA ASP A 318 20.96 25.63 8.59
C ASP A 318 20.66 27.10 8.95
N GLY A 319 19.52 27.38 9.61
CA GLY A 319 19.07 28.71 10.00
C GLY A 319 18.43 29.53 8.88
N ARG A 320 18.34 28.98 7.65
CA ARG A 320 17.70 29.65 6.52
C ARG A 320 16.18 29.68 6.68
N LYS A 321 15.58 30.83 6.38
CA LYS A 321 14.13 30.96 6.30
C LYS A 321 13.63 30.45 4.96
N VAL A 322 12.66 29.54 4.99
CA VAL A 322 11.96 29.05 3.81
C VAL A 322 10.50 29.48 3.89
N PRO A 323 10.02 30.29 2.92
CA PRO A 323 8.61 30.64 2.85
C PRO A 323 7.79 29.43 2.40
N MET A 324 6.68 29.21 3.08
CA MET A 324 5.80 28.08 2.91
C MET A 324 4.39 28.56 2.59
N ILE A 325 3.71 27.82 1.72
CA ILE A 325 2.31 28.04 1.37
C ILE A 325 1.48 26.80 1.67
N ILE A 326 0.24 27.01 2.09
CA ILE A 326 -0.75 25.97 2.33
C ILE A 326 -2.06 26.39 1.73
N LEU A 327 -2.67 25.48 0.98
CA LEU A 327 -4.01 25.58 0.48
C LEU A 327 -4.88 24.61 1.28
N GLU A 328 -5.94 25.12 1.90
CA GLU A 328 -6.73 24.39 2.91
C GLU A 328 -8.22 24.52 2.63
N LYS A 329 -8.95 23.43 2.82
CA LYS A 329 -10.40 23.39 2.73
C LYS A 329 -10.96 22.57 3.88
N TYR A 330 -12.07 23.05 4.40
CA TYR A 330 -12.66 22.57 5.64
C TYR A 330 -14.12 22.22 5.37
N TYR A 331 -14.50 20.99 5.69
CA TYR A 331 -15.88 20.54 5.64
C TYR A 331 -16.31 20.14 7.04
N LEU A 332 -17.47 20.62 7.47
CA LEU A 332 -18.09 20.19 8.72
C LEU A 332 -19.58 19.98 8.43
N ARG A 333 -20.03 18.74 8.54
CA ARG A 333 -21.43 18.36 8.33
C ARG A 333 -21.88 17.45 9.46
N GLU A 334 -22.97 17.83 10.11
CA GLU A 334 -23.47 17.17 11.32
C GLU A 334 -22.35 17.09 12.38
N ASN A 335 -21.87 15.88 12.65
CA ASN A 335 -20.84 15.57 13.64
C ASN A 335 -19.50 15.19 12.99
N ARG A 336 -19.37 15.32 11.67
CA ARG A 336 -18.22 14.85 10.89
C ARG A 336 -17.50 16.03 10.26
N GLY A 337 -16.21 16.13 10.59
CA GLY A 337 -15.31 17.13 10.08
C GLY A 337 -14.23 16.51 9.20
N LEU A 338 -13.91 17.20 8.11
CA LEU A 338 -12.86 16.86 7.17
C LEU A 338 -12.01 18.09 6.88
N LEU A 339 -10.70 17.97 7.10
CA LEU A 339 -9.68 18.89 6.64
C LEU A 339 -9.00 18.28 5.40
N PHE A 340 -8.89 19.09 4.37
CA PHE A 340 -8.13 18.78 3.18
C PHE A 340 -7.10 19.88 2.97
N SER A 341 -5.80 19.54 2.95
CA SER A 341 -4.76 20.56 2.73
C SER A 341 -3.57 20.07 1.93
N VAL A 342 -3.02 20.94 1.10
CA VAL A 342 -1.73 20.75 0.41
C VAL A 342 -0.77 21.85 0.85
N SER A 343 0.42 21.48 1.31
CA SER A 343 1.47 22.39 1.75
C SER A 343 2.78 22.12 1.02
N GLY A 344 3.58 23.16 0.80
CA GLY A 344 4.93 23.07 0.26
C GLY A 344 5.62 24.43 0.20
N PRO A 345 6.88 24.51 -0.25
CA PRO A 345 7.58 25.76 -0.42
C PRO A 345 6.86 26.71 -1.36
N GLU A 346 6.91 28.00 -1.05
CA GLU A 346 6.33 29.02 -1.93
C GLU A 346 7.02 29.05 -3.32
N ALA A 347 8.28 28.57 -3.41
CA ALA A 347 8.96 28.38 -4.69
C ALA A 347 8.24 27.40 -5.64
N GLN A 348 7.46 26.45 -5.12
CA GLN A 348 6.70 25.46 -5.88
C GLN A 348 5.19 25.79 -5.96
N THR A 349 4.83 27.07 -5.80
CA THR A 349 3.42 27.50 -5.73
C THR A 349 2.59 27.03 -6.93
N ASP A 350 3.15 27.04 -8.14
CA ASP A 350 2.41 26.64 -9.34
C ASP A 350 2.11 25.13 -9.35
N GLN A 351 3.09 24.30 -8.99
CA GLN A 351 2.90 22.85 -8.82
C GLN A 351 1.88 22.55 -7.71
N ILE A 352 1.99 23.23 -6.57
CA ILE A 352 1.06 23.09 -5.44
C ILE A 352 -0.37 23.46 -5.86
N ARG A 353 -0.55 24.54 -6.63
CA ARG A 353 -1.85 24.95 -7.15
C ARG A 353 -2.42 23.94 -8.14
N GLN A 354 -1.59 23.37 -9.02
CA GLN A 354 -2.04 22.32 -9.94
C GLN A 354 -2.53 21.09 -9.19
N ILE A 355 -1.76 20.61 -8.21
CA ILE A 355 -2.15 19.49 -7.33
C ILE A 355 -3.46 19.82 -6.61
N TRP A 356 -3.56 21.02 -6.03
CA TRP A 356 -4.75 21.48 -5.32
C TRP A 356 -6.01 21.48 -6.19
N LEU A 357 -5.89 21.96 -7.43
CA LEU A 357 -7.01 21.97 -8.39
C LEU A 357 -7.44 20.55 -8.77
N GLN A 358 -6.48 19.67 -9.08
CA GLN A 358 -6.75 18.27 -9.43
C GLN A 358 -7.47 17.55 -8.28
N LEU A 359 -6.96 17.70 -7.06
CA LEU A 359 -7.53 17.08 -5.88
C LEU A 359 -8.94 17.60 -5.58
N ASN A 360 -9.17 18.91 -5.67
CA ASN A 360 -10.49 19.48 -5.41
C ASN A 360 -11.54 19.07 -6.46
N GLN A 361 -11.15 18.90 -7.73
CA GLN A 361 -12.05 18.43 -8.78
C GLN A 361 -12.49 16.97 -8.54
N LYS A 362 -11.65 16.18 -7.87
CA LYS A 362 -11.84 14.75 -7.64
C LYS A 362 -12.27 14.39 -6.22
N LEU A 363 -12.46 15.39 -5.37
CA LEU A 363 -12.92 15.21 -4.00
C LEU A 363 -14.45 15.21 -3.96
N ILE A 364 -15.02 14.12 -3.44
CA ILE A 364 -16.45 13.97 -3.17
C ILE A 364 -16.65 13.84 -1.67
N VAL A 365 -17.52 14.65 -1.09
CA VAL A 365 -17.88 14.64 0.33
C VAL A 365 -19.40 14.61 0.45
N GLU A 366 -19.96 13.60 1.14
CA GLU A 366 -21.41 13.33 1.20
C GLU A 366 -22.08 13.63 2.53
#